data_AF-X1VMC4-F1
#
_entry.id   AF-X1VMC4-F1
#
_cell.length_a   1.000
_cell.length_b   1.000
_cell.length_c   1.000
_cell.angle_alpha   90.00
_cell.angle_beta   90.00
_cell.angle_gamma   90.00
#
_symmetry.space_group_name_H-M   'P 1'
#
loop_
_entity.id
_entity.type
_entity.pdbx_description
1 polymer ?
#
loop_
_entity_poly.entity_id
_entity_poly.type
_entity_poly.pdbx_seq_one_letter_code
_entity_poly.pdbx_strand_id
1 'polypeptide(L)'
;NRVKYPPELLPDAVFNDIPASAEVTTPILDLRRLSGKLLRLSEIAVERDADVELRVRNDDMGLPDAYNVAGGFFDLASIISPYANNFQMLARDRLYYNLFNSSGAEIENFRTSFGVWVDNLRVVDKLKLGIVLDNNERALAEK
;
A
#
# COMPACT_ATOMS: atom_id res chain seq x y z
N ASN A 1 -3.53 -3.32 14.25
CA ASN A 1 -4.78 -2.54 14.23
C ASN A 1 -5.93 -3.35 13.66
N ARG A 2 -7.09 -3.37 14.33
CA ARG A 2 -8.34 -3.97 13.80
C ARG A 2 -9.27 -2.83 13.39
N VAL A 3 -9.71 -2.84 12.14
CA VAL A 3 -10.69 -1.90 11.57
C VAL A 3 -12.01 -2.05 12.32
N LYS A 4 -12.62 -0.92 12.71
CA LYS A 4 -13.87 -0.87 13.47
C LYS A 4 -15.04 -0.40 12.61
N TYR A 5 -14.85 0.61 11.75
CA TYR A 5 -15.94 1.26 11.01
C TYR A 5 -15.58 1.56 9.55
N PRO A 6 -15.68 0.57 8.64
CA PRO A 6 -15.44 0.80 7.21
C PRO A 6 -16.47 1.76 6.57
N PRO A 7 -16.07 2.63 5.62
CA PRO A 7 -14.70 2.84 5.16
C PRO A 7 -13.84 3.57 6.22
N GLU A 8 -12.68 3.00 6.56
CA GLU A 8 -11.77 3.53 7.59
C GLU A 8 -10.37 3.73 6.99
N LEU A 9 -9.77 4.91 7.22
CA LEU A 9 -8.38 5.17 6.89
C LEU A 9 -7.49 4.74 8.05
N LEU A 10 -6.52 3.88 7.76
CA LEU A 10 -5.44 3.51 8.66
C LEU A 10 -4.17 4.23 8.21
N PRO A 11 -3.89 5.44 8.74
CA PRO A 11 -2.62 6.11 8.47
C PRO A 11 -1.51 5.41 9.26
N ASP A 12 -0.32 5.39 8.67
CA ASP A 12 0.88 4.89 9.33
C ASP A 12 2.13 5.64 8.88
N ALA A 13 3.12 5.64 9.78
CA ALA A 13 4.45 6.16 9.51
C ALA A 13 5.46 5.30 10.27
N VAL A 14 6.49 4.87 9.56
CA VAL A 14 7.46 3.92 10.09
C VAL A 14 8.89 4.39 9.83
N PHE A 15 9.77 3.97 10.73
CA PHE A 15 11.21 4.14 10.66
C PHE A 15 11.79 2.75 10.49
N ASN A 16 12.55 2.52 9.43
CA ASN A 16 13.18 1.22 9.19
C ASN A 16 14.67 1.41 8.96
N ASP A 17 15.47 0.54 9.56
CA ASP A 17 16.83 0.30 9.12
C ASP A 17 16.76 -0.67 7.94
N ILE A 18 17.31 -0.29 6.80
CA ILE A 18 17.28 -1.08 5.56
C ILE A 18 18.68 -1.64 5.31
N PRO A 19 18.92 -2.95 5.51
CA PRO A 19 20.24 -3.54 5.35
C PRO A 19 20.74 -3.40 3.91
N ALA A 20 22.07 -3.39 3.74
CA ALA A 20 22.71 -3.32 2.43
C ALA A 20 22.22 -4.41 1.48
N SER A 21 21.87 -4.04 0.25
CA SER A 21 21.41 -4.97 -0.79
C SER A 21 20.22 -5.86 -0.37
N ALA A 22 19.38 -5.37 0.55
CA ALA A 22 18.29 -6.14 1.14
C ALA A 22 16.96 -5.36 1.16
N GLU A 23 15.88 -6.09 1.45
CA GLU A 23 14.53 -5.57 1.53
C GLU A 23 13.99 -5.67 2.96
N VAL A 24 13.28 -4.63 3.40
CA VAL A 24 12.51 -4.64 4.63
C VAL A 24 11.02 -4.46 4.33
N THR A 25 10.19 -5.29 4.96
CA THR A 25 8.73 -5.18 4.89
C THR A 25 8.24 -4.28 6.01
N THR A 26 7.42 -3.28 5.67
CA THR A 26 6.85 -2.40 6.70
C THR A 26 5.75 -3.15 7.48
N PRO A 27 5.70 -3.00 8.82
CA PRO A 27 4.96 -3.90 9.72
C PRO A 27 3.43 -3.93 9.56
N ILE A 28 2.81 -3.03 8.78
CA ILE A 28 1.34 -2.97 8.69
C ILE A 28 0.73 -3.89 7.63
N LEU A 29 1.53 -4.47 6.73
CA LEU A 29 1.00 -5.13 5.54
C LEU A 29 0.82 -6.66 5.59
N ASP A 30 0.62 -7.26 6.76
CA ASP A 30 0.10 -8.63 6.80
C ASP A 30 -1.44 -8.66 6.59
N LEU A 31 -1.83 -8.52 5.33
CA LEU A 31 -3.23 -8.39 4.89
C LEU A 31 -4.04 -9.67 4.96
N ARG A 32 -3.41 -10.81 5.30
CA ARG A 32 -4.13 -12.03 5.68
C ARG A 32 -5.13 -11.75 6.81
N ARG A 33 -4.88 -10.71 7.62
CA ARG A 33 -5.75 -10.25 8.71
C ARG A 33 -6.95 -9.42 8.24
N LEU A 34 -6.96 -8.97 6.98
CA LEU A 34 -7.99 -8.14 6.36
C LEU A 34 -8.70 -8.84 5.17
N SER A 35 -8.55 -10.15 5.04
CA SER A 35 -9.22 -10.97 4.02
C SER A 35 -10.73 -10.66 3.95
N GLY A 36 -11.26 -10.50 2.73
CA GLY A 36 -12.65 -10.14 2.48
C GLY A 36 -12.97 -8.64 2.62
N LYS A 37 -11.95 -7.79 2.68
CA LYS A 37 -12.08 -6.32 2.58
C LYS A 37 -11.49 -5.82 1.26
N LEU A 38 -11.93 -4.64 0.85
CA LEU A 38 -11.30 -3.90 -0.23
C LEU A 38 -10.26 -2.96 0.37
N LEU A 39 -9.01 -3.08 -0.07
CA LEU A 39 -7.90 -2.28 0.43
C LEU A 39 -7.48 -1.27 -0.62
N ARG A 40 -7.18 -0.06 -0.19
CA ARG A 40 -6.66 0.98 -1.07
C ARG A 40 -5.53 1.71 -0.39
N LEU A 41 -4.32 1.49 -0.88
CA LEU A 41 -3.15 2.27 -0.50
C LEU A 41 -3.36 3.71 -0.99
N SER A 42 -3.12 4.66 -0.11
CA SER A 42 -3.25 6.09 -0.37
C SER A 42 -2.07 6.86 0.20
N GLU A 43 -1.82 8.03 -0.36
CA GLU A 43 -1.01 9.08 0.28
C GLU A 43 0.41 8.63 0.68
N ILE A 44 1.14 8.01 -0.25
CA ILE A 44 2.52 7.54 0.01
C ILE A 44 3.49 8.72 0.02
N ALA A 45 4.33 8.82 1.04
CA ALA A 45 5.46 9.74 1.05
C ALA A 45 6.69 9.04 1.62
N VAL A 46 7.84 9.25 0.98
CA VAL A 46 9.11 8.60 1.35
C VAL A 46 10.20 9.65 1.48
N GLU A 47 11.19 9.34 2.30
CA GLU A 47 12.46 10.05 2.25
C GLU A 47 13.11 9.88 0.87
N ARG A 48 13.58 10.97 0.26
CA ARG A 48 14.19 10.93 -1.07
C ARG A 48 15.60 10.36 -0.96
N ASP A 49 15.79 9.19 -1.54
CA ASP A 49 17.09 8.54 -1.62
C ASP A 49 17.26 7.85 -2.98
N ALA A 50 18.43 7.98 -3.59
CA ALA A 50 18.70 7.40 -4.90
C ALA A 50 18.99 5.89 -4.81
N ASP A 51 19.42 5.42 -3.63
CA ASP A 51 19.79 4.04 -3.37
C ASP A 51 18.62 3.23 -2.78
N VAL A 52 17.52 3.88 -2.39
CA VAL A 52 16.32 3.20 -1.89
C VAL A 52 15.27 3.07 -2.97
N GLU A 53 14.67 1.89 -3.07
CA GLU A 53 13.50 1.61 -3.89
C GLU A 53 12.27 1.34 -3.02
N LEU A 54 11.17 2.05 -3.28
CA LEU A 54 9.85 1.71 -2.79
C LEU A 54 9.20 0.70 -3.75
N ARG A 55 9.09 -0.55 -3.30
CA ARG A 55 8.50 -1.66 -4.05
C ARG A 55 7.08 -1.90 -3.58
N VAL A 56 6.12 -1.33 -4.31
CA VAL A 56 4.68 -1.52 -4.06
C VAL A 56 4.08 -2.48 -5.07
N ARG A 57 3.37 -3.49 -4.59
CA ARG A 57 2.62 -4.45 -5.43
C ARG A 57 1.21 -4.64 -4.90
N ASN A 58 0.23 -4.73 -5.78
CA ASN A 58 -1.16 -5.06 -5.48
C ASN A 58 -1.58 -6.33 -6.24
N ASP A 59 -1.98 -7.36 -5.51
CA ASP A 59 -2.35 -8.67 -6.07
C ASP A 59 -1.24 -9.21 -6.99
N ASP A 60 -1.42 -9.10 -8.31
CA ASP A 60 -0.47 -9.54 -9.35
C ASP A 60 0.18 -8.37 -10.12
N MET A 61 -0.10 -7.13 -9.73
CA MET A 61 0.41 -5.91 -10.38
C MET A 61 1.34 -5.15 -9.44
N GLY A 62 2.20 -4.30 -10.00
CA GLY A 62 3.13 -3.47 -9.24
C GLY A 62 3.52 -2.25 -10.03
N LEU A 63 4.17 -1.30 -9.35
CA LEU A 63 4.81 -0.19 -10.03
C LEU A 63 5.97 -0.73 -10.89
N PRO A 64 6.12 -0.27 -12.15
CA PRO A 64 7.24 -0.68 -12.99
C PRO A 64 8.57 -0.30 -12.32
N ASP A 65 9.60 -1.13 -12.48
CA ASP A 65 10.89 -0.98 -11.77
C ASP A 65 11.53 0.40 -11.94
N ALA A 66 11.36 1.04 -13.10
CA ALA A 66 11.86 2.39 -13.37
C ALA A 66 11.24 3.50 -12.49
N TYR A 67 10.09 3.24 -11.88
CA TYR A 67 9.39 4.18 -11.00
C TYR A 67 9.52 3.83 -9.52
N ASN A 68 10.31 2.81 -9.18
CA ASN A 68 10.45 2.34 -7.80
C ASN A 68 11.51 3.11 -7.00
N VAL A 69 12.34 3.96 -7.61
CA VAL A 69 13.38 4.71 -6.87
C VAL A 69 12.72 5.78 -5.98
N ALA A 70 13.02 5.74 -4.67
CA ALA A 70 12.49 6.65 -3.65
C ALA A 70 12.77 8.12 -4.00
N GLY A 71 13.94 8.39 -4.59
CA GLY A 71 14.32 9.68 -5.18
C GLY A 71 13.35 10.20 -6.25
N GLY A 72 12.40 9.41 -6.76
CA GLY A 72 11.32 9.77 -7.69
C GLY A 72 9.93 9.97 -7.07
N PHE A 73 9.68 9.48 -5.84
CA PHE A 73 8.36 9.49 -5.17
C PHE A 73 8.05 10.75 -4.36
N PHE A 74 6.80 11.00 -4.00
CA PHE A 74 6.41 12.14 -3.17
C PHE A 74 7.30 12.30 -1.92
N ASP A 75 7.88 13.49 -1.77
CA ASP A 75 8.87 13.79 -0.75
C ASP A 75 8.21 13.99 0.61
N LEU A 76 8.60 13.17 1.59
CA LEU A 76 8.13 13.25 2.97
C LEU A 76 8.49 14.60 3.63
N ALA A 77 9.60 15.23 3.24
CA ALA A 77 10.03 16.53 3.77
C ALA A 77 9.39 17.72 3.05
N SER A 78 8.57 17.48 2.01
CA SER A 78 7.96 18.56 1.25
C SER A 78 7.09 19.43 2.16
N ILE A 79 7.20 20.76 2.03
CA ILE A 79 6.31 21.71 2.72
C ILE A 79 5.15 22.18 1.82
N ILE A 80 5.22 21.84 0.53
CA ILE A 80 4.20 22.16 -0.48
C ILE A 80 3.32 20.94 -0.77
N SER A 81 3.92 19.75 -0.76
CA SER A 81 3.36 18.52 -1.31
C SER A 81 3.56 17.24 -0.47
N PRO A 82 3.63 17.25 0.87
CA PRO A 82 3.67 16.01 1.64
C PRO A 82 2.27 15.37 1.73
N TYR A 83 1.21 16.17 1.55
CA TYR A 83 -0.21 15.78 1.60
C TYR A 83 -0.94 15.90 0.25
N ALA A 84 -0.24 16.35 -0.80
CA ALA A 84 -0.81 16.53 -2.14
C ALA A 84 -0.44 15.36 -3.08
N ASN A 85 -0.35 14.15 -2.53
CA ASN A 85 -0.08 12.93 -3.28
C ASN A 85 -1.38 12.14 -3.50
N ASN A 86 -2.02 12.35 -4.65
CA ASN A 86 -3.20 11.56 -5.05
C ASN A 86 -2.86 10.12 -5.47
N PHE A 87 -1.79 9.54 -4.91
CA PHE A 87 -1.44 8.15 -5.13
C PHE A 87 -2.56 7.28 -4.57
N GLN A 88 -3.08 6.37 -5.41
CA GLN A 88 -4.11 5.42 -5.03
C GLN A 88 -3.79 4.10 -5.71
N MET A 89 -3.74 3.01 -4.94
CA MET A 89 -3.57 1.67 -5.48
C MET A 89 -4.53 0.71 -4.79
N LEU A 90 -5.41 0.10 -5.57
CA LEU A 90 -6.44 -0.81 -5.09
C LEU A 90 -5.89 -2.24 -4.99
N ALA A 91 -6.11 -2.92 -3.88
CA ALA A 91 -5.75 -4.31 -3.67
C ALA A 91 -6.97 -5.10 -3.18
N ARG A 92 -7.17 -6.30 -3.74
CA ARG A 92 -8.26 -7.21 -3.30
C ARG A 92 -7.82 -8.20 -2.26
N ASP A 93 -6.63 -8.76 -2.43
CA ASP A 93 -6.12 -9.88 -1.64
C ASP A 93 -4.77 -9.50 -1.02
N ARG A 94 -3.90 -8.89 -1.81
CA ARG A 94 -2.52 -8.62 -1.42
C ARG A 94 -2.14 -7.20 -1.78
N LEU A 95 -1.47 -6.55 -0.85
CA LEU A 95 -0.74 -5.31 -1.05
C LEU A 95 0.61 -5.59 -0.39
N TYR A 96 1.68 -5.21 -1.06
CA TYR A 96 3.05 -5.25 -0.58
C TYR A 96 3.56 -3.82 -0.58
N TYR A 97 4.22 -3.44 0.51
CA TYR A 97 4.85 -2.14 0.67
C TYR A 97 6.19 -2.39 1.34
N ASN A 98 7.21 -2.44 0.50
CA ASN A 98 8.55 -2.81 0.93
C ASN A 98 9.55 -1.76 0.49
N LEU A 99 10.63 -1.66 1.26
CA LEU A 99 11.75 -0.79 0.95
C LEU A 99 12.96 -1.66 0.66
N PHE A 100 13.60 -1.44 -0.48
CA PHE A 100 14.81 -2.14 -0.88
C PHE A 100 15.97 -1.16 -0.96
N ASN A 101 17.10 -1.52 -0.35
CA ASN A 101 18.32 -0.74 -0.40
C ASN A 101 19.26 -1.37 -1.43
N SER A 102 19.58 -0.62 -2.48
CA SER A 102 20.49 -1.02 -3.56
C SER A 102 21.96 -0.68 -3.28
N SER A 103 22.26 0.07 -2.21
CA SER A 103 23.63 0.40 -1.82
C SER A 103 24.35 -0.76 -1.13
N GLY A 104 25.66 -0.60 -0.96
CA GLY A 104 26.53 -1.51 -0.22
C GLY A 104 26.61 -1.25 1.28
N ALA A 105 25.88 -0.26 1.80
CA ALA A 105 25.86 0.09 3.22
C ALA A 105 24.42 0.04 3.77
N GLU A 106 24.27 -0.11 5.07
CA GLU A 106 22.96 0.00 5.73
C GLU A 106 22.46 1.46 5.66
N ILE A 107 21.16 1.62 5.41
CA ILE A 107 20.49 2.92 5.48
C ILE A 107 19.64 2.89 6.74
N GLU A 108 20.11 3.60 7.77
CA GLU A 108 19.47 3.66 9.08
C GLU A 108 18.35 4.69 9.11
N ASN A 109 17.32 4.43 9.93
CA ASN A 109 16.23 5.34 10.24
C ASN A 109 15.49 5.87 9.00
N PHE A 110 15.39 5.09 7.93
CA PHE A 110 14.68 5.50 6.73
C PHE A 110 13.20 5.69 7.01
N ARG A 111 12.67 6.85 6.60
CA ARG A 111 11.30 7.26 6.93
C ARG A 111 10.36 7.11 5.75
N THR A 112 9.18 6.61 6.05
CA THR A 112 8.09 6.55 5.08
C THR A 112 6.73 6.65 5.77
N SER A 113 5.76 7.25 5.08
CA SER A 113 4.37 7.30 5.51
C SER A 113 3.43 6.86 4.38
N PHE A 114 2.28 6.34 4.78
CA PHE A 114 1.23 5.91 3.87
C PHE A 114 -0.11 5.81 4.61
N GLY A 115 -1.19 5.80 3.85
CA GLY A 115 -2.52 5.48 4.33
C GLY A 115 -3.05 4.19 3.70
N VAL A 116 -3.81 3.40 4.46
CA VAL A 116 -4.56 2.28 3.89
C VAL A 116 -6.04 2.49 4.20
N TRP A 117 -6.82 2.76 3.17
CA TRP A 117 -8.28 2.70 3.26
C TRP A 117 -8.72 1.25 3.28
N VAL A 118 -9.55 0.90 4.25
CA VAL A 118 -10.19 -0.41 4.35
C VAL A 118 -11.70 -0.25 4.23
N ASP A 119 -12.27 -0.87 3.21
CA ASP A 119 -13.71 -0.86 2.95
C ASP A 119 -14.30 -2.28 2.92
N ASN A 120 -15.60 -2.39 3.11
CA ASN A 120 -16.34 -3.63 2.89
C ASN A 120 -16.49 -3.89 1.39
N LEU A 121 -16.29 -5.13 0.98
CA LEU A 121 -16.61 -5.56 -0.39
C LEU A 121 -18.13 -5.58 -0.59
N ARG A 122 -18.67 -4.60 -1.31
CA ARG A 122 -20.09 -4.60 -1.71
C ARG A 122 -20.28 -5.48 -2.94
N VAL A 123 -21.51 -5.94 -3.18
CA VAL A 123 -21.86 -6.75 -4.37
C VAL A 123 -21.43 -6.08 -5.68
N VAL A 124 -21.62 -4.77 -5.81
CA VAL A 124 -21.18 -4.00 -6.99
C VAL A 124 -19.66 -4.01 -7.17
N ASP A 125 -18.89 -3.93 -6.09
CA ASP A 125 -17.43 -3.94 -6.17
C ASP A 125 -16.93 -5.34 -6.54
N LYS A 126 -17.55 -6.38 -5.98
CA LYS A 126 -17.28 -7.77 -6.34
C LYS A 126 -17.55 -8.05 -7.81
N LEU A 127 -18.68 -7.57 -8.35
CA LEU A 127 -19.00 -7.69 -9.77
C LEU A 127 -17.97 -6.97 -10.66
N LYS A 128 -17.62 -5.73 -10.34
CA LYS A 128 -16.62 -4.95 -11.09
C LYS A 128 -15.24 -5.60 -11.08
N LEU A 129 -14.88 -6.25 -9.98
CA LEU A 129 -13.57 -6.86 -9.79
C LEU A 129 -13.56 -8.37 -10.11
N GLY A 130 -14.63 -8.93 -10.67
CA GLY A 130 -14.73 -10.34 -11.03
C GLY A 130 -14.60 -11.31 -9.84
N ILE A 131 -14.94 -10.87 -8.62
CA ILE A 131 -14.95 -11.72 -7.43
C ILE A 131 -16.24 -12.56 -7.44
N VAL A 132 -16.12 -13.85 -7.13
CA VAL A 132 -17.28 -14.76 -7.06
C VAL A 132 -18.25 -14.30 -5.97
N LEU A 133 -19.50 -14.08 -6.35
CA LEU A 133 -20.61 -13.79 -5.45
C LEU A 133 -21.10 -15.06 -4.76
N ASP A 134 -21.44 -14.95 -3.48
CA ASP A 134 -22.17 -16.00 -2.78
C ASP A 134 -23.64 -16.08 -3.22
N ASN A 135 -24.38 -17.09 -2.76
CA ASN A 135 -25.77 -17.32 -3.19
C ASN A 135 -26.72 -16.17 -2.81
N ASN A 136 -26.50 -15.52 -1.67
CA ASN A 136 -27.33 -14.40 -1.23
C ASN A 136 -27.01 -13.15 -2.06
N GLU A 137 -25.74 -12.93 -2.37
CA GLU A 137 -25.27 -11.82 -3.20
C GLU A 137 -25.74 -11.95 -4.65
N ARG A 138 -25.78 -13.17 -5.20
CA ARG A 138 -26.37 -13.45 -6.53
C ARG A 138 -27.85 -13.12 -6.58
N ALA A 139 -28.61 -13.59 -5.58
CA ALA A 139 -30.04 -13.29 -5.49
C ALA A 139 -30.33 -11.78 -5.36
N LEU A 140 -29.42 -11.01 -4.77
CA LEU A 140 -29.51 -9.55 -4.73
C LEU A 140 -29.15 -8.90 -6.06
N ALA A 141 -28.18 -9.46 -6.81
CA ALA A 141 -27.73 -8.92 -8.09
C ALA A 141 -28.72 -9.18 -9.25
N GLU A 142 -29.58 -10.19 -9.13
CA GLU A 142 -30.59 -10.57 -10.13
C GLU A 142 -31.95 -9.84 -9.94
N LYS A 143 -32.08 -9.02 -8.89
CA LYS A 143 -33.24 -8.14 -8.66
C LYS A 143 -33.07 -6.80 -9.34
#